data_AF-A0A914YSK0-F1
#
_entry.id   AF-A0A914YSK0-F1
#
_cell.length_a   1.000
_cell.length_b   1.000
_cell.length_c   1.000
_cell.angle_alpha   90.00
_cell.angle_beta   90.00
_cell.angle_gamma   90.00
#
_symmetry.space_group_name_H-M   'P 1'
#
loop_
_entity.id
_entity.type
_entity.pdbx_description
1 polymer ?
#
loop_
_entity_poly.entity_id
_entity_poly.type
_entity_poly.pdbx_seq_one_letter_code
_entity_poly.pdbx_strand_id
1 'polypeptide(L)'
;MGPIPSESTDFYKPSKFFDRLIAFSENYIEVFLMDWWVMPMAPYFLPGVNMERHYTNAYFTFGEHIDRLGNPMTEGSDLILVGSNCKSASSVVNAKLSKEWKVFVEDPKSKGTIYIAFGSALLWDYMSNKVKDSFIAAINKLDEYRIIFSWNGQFPKTVKSNIKFTKWAPQMAILSHPKTIVFLTHGGLKSLKESLCAEVPIVLMPLLAEQVYNAKFCLKLGIGLVLNKYELNSEQIATTLRKVF
;
A
#
# COMPACT_ATOMS: atom_id res chain seq x y z
N MET A 1 -3.31 6.43 20.41
CA MET A 1 -4.10 5.37 19.76
C MET A 1 -5.41 5.26 20.50
N GLY A 2 -6.54 5.54 19.86
CA GLY A 2 -7.86 5.26 20.42
C GLY A 2 -8.12 3.75 20.47
N PRO A 3 -9.10 3.27 21.25
CA PRO A 3 -9.48 1.87 21.23
C PRO A 3 -9.93 1.47 19.82
N ILE A 4 -9.42 0.33 19.35
CA ILE A 4 -9.89 -0.34 18.15
C ILE A 4 -11.42 -0.49 18.30
N PRO A 5 -12.25 -0.06 17.33
CA PRO A 5 -13.69 -0.15 17.46
C PRO A 5 -14.09 -1.60 17.72
N SER A 6 -14.65 -1.85 18.90
CA SER A 6 -15.25 -3.13 19.25
C SER A 6 -16.69 -3.14 18.75
N GLU A 7 -16.92 -3.42 17.46
CA GLU A 7 -18.21 -3.98 17.01
C GLU A 7 -18.17 -4.43 15.54
N SER A 8 -18.72 -5.64 15.32
CA SER A 8 -18.85 -6.43 14.08
C SER A 8 -17.58 -6.95 13.41
N THR A 9 -16.71 -7.65 14.15
CA THR A 9 -15.69 -8.48 13.52
C THR A 9 -16.22 -9.88 13.22
N ASP A 10 -16.92 -10.01 12.10
CA ASP A 10 -17.11 -11.30 11.41
C ASP A 10 -15.76 -11.78 10.84
N PHE A 11 -14.83 -12.09 11.73
CA PHE A 11 -13.67 -12.90 11.38
C PHE A 11 -14.13 -14.33 11.08
N TYR A 12 -13.50 -14.95 10.09
CA TYR A 12 -13.73 -16.35 9.72
C TYR A 12 -13.67 -17.25 10.97
N LYS A 13 -14.75 -18.00 11.22
CA LYS A 13 -14.81 -18.98 12.30
C LYS A 13 -14.77 -20.38 11.71
N PRO A 14 -13.65 -21.11 11.80
CA PRO A 14 -13.52 -22.44 11.20
C PRO A 14 -14.53 -23.46 11.74
N SER A 15 -15.13 -23.22 12.92
CA SER A 15 -16.21 -24.02 13.48
C SER A 15 -17.54 -23.86 12.74
N LYS A 16 -17.78 -22.72 12.09
CA LYS A 16 -19.01 -22.46 11.33
C LYS A 16 -18.94 -23.07 9.93
N PHE A 17 -19.96 -23.87 9.59
CA PHE A 17 -20.05 -24.51 8.28
C PHE A 17 -20.07 -23.51 7.12
N PHE A 18 -20.89 -22.45 7.22
CA PHE A 18 -21.03 -21.48 6.13
C PHE A 18 -19.74 -20.67 5.89
N ASP A 19 -18.99 -20.33 6.94
CA ASP A 19 -17.68 -19.69 6.79
C ASP A 19 -16.70 -20.59 6.02
N ARG A 20 -16.71 -21.91 6.31
CA ARG A 20 -15.91 -22.89 5.56
C ARG A 20 -16.36 -23.01 4.11
N LEU A 21 -17.66 -23.00 3.85
CA LEU A 21 -18.22 -23.09 2.50
C LEU A 21 -17.86 -21.86 1.66
N ILE A 22 -17.95 -20.66 2.24
CA ILE A 22 -17.53 -19.41 1.60
C ILE A 22 -16.04 -19.48 1.25
N ALA A 23 -15.18 -19.81 2.22
CA ALA A 23 -13.75 -19.92 1.97
C ALA A 23 -13.41 -20.96 0.88
N PHE A 24 -14.09 -22.10 0.86
CA PHE A 24 -13.94 -23.09 -0.21
C PHE A 24 -14.33 -22.52 -1.57
N SER A 25 -15.47 -21.82 -1.66
CA SER A 25 -15.93 -21.21 -2.92
C SER A 25 -14.98 -20.12 -3.43
N GLU A 26 -14.46 -19.28 -2.53
CA GLU A 26 -13.47 -18.25 -2.86
C GLU A 26 -12.18 -18.89 -3.40
N ASN A 27 -11.68 -19.93 -2.72
CA ASN A 27 -10.48 -20.65 -3.16
C ASN A 27 -10.69 -21.34 -4.51
N TYR A 28 -11.84 -21.97 -4.73
CA TYR A 28 -12.15 -22.61 -6.02
C TYR A 28 -12.17 -21.58 -7.17
N ILE A 29 -12.79 -20.42 -6.95
CA ILE A 29 -12.80 -19.33 -7.93
C ILE A 29 -11.37 -18.84 -8.19
N GLU A 30 -10.55 -18.68 -7.16
CA GLU A 30 -9.16 -18.25 -7.30
C GLU A 30 -8.33 -19.25 -8.12
N VAL A 31 -8.39 -20.54 -7.80
CA VAL A 31 -7.70 -21.60 -8.56
C VAL A 31 -8.18 -21.62 -10.01
N PHE A 32 -9.49 -21.55 -10.23
CA PHE A 32 -10.04 -21.50 -11.57
C PHE A 32 -9.52 -20.29 -12.37
N LEU A 33 -9.54 -19.09 -11.78
CA LEU A 33 -9.01 -17.89 -12.43
C LEU A 33 -7.50 -17.99 -12.68
N MET A 34 -6.75 -18.60 -11.77
CA MET A 34 -5.31 -18.81 -11.97
C MET A 34 -5.04 -19.74 -13.14
N ASP A 35 -5.67 -20.91 -13.17
CA ASP A 35 -5.41 -21.93 -14.20
C ASP A 35 -5.93 -21.54 -15.58
N TRP A 36 -7.10 -20.89 -15.64
CA TRP A 36 -7.79 -20.63 -16.91
C TRP A 36 -7.58 -19.23 -17.46
N TRP A 37 -7.08 -18.29 -16.66
CA TRP A 37 -6.84 -16.92 -17.09
C TRP A 37 -5.40 -16.45 -16.85
N VAL A 38 -4.90 -16.54 -15.62
CA VAL A 38 -3.60 -15.94 -15.28
C VAL A 38 -2.44 -16.73 -15.89
N MET A 39 -2.40 -18.05 -15.69
CA MET A 39 -1.33 -18.92 -16.18
C MET A 39 -1.21 -18.93 -17.71
N PRO A 40 -2.30 -18.97 -18.49
CA PRO A 40 -2.24 -18.81 -19.94
C PRO A 40 -1.72 -17.43 -20.38
N MET A 41 -1.96 -16.38 -19.59
CA MET A 41 -1.46 -15.03 -19.90
C MET A 41 -0.03 -14.78 -19.39
N ALA A 42 0.51 -15.60 -18.50
CA ALA A 42 1.83 -15.41 -17.90
C ALA A 42 2.96 -15.20 -18.93
N PRO A 43 3.03 -15.90 -20.08
CA PRO A 43 4.08 -15.68 -21.08
C PRO A 43 4.10 -14.27 -21.69
N TYR A 44 2.98 -13.55 -21.70
CA TYR A 44 2.90 -12.18 -22.21
C TYR A 44 3.49 -11.16 -21.23
N PHE A 45 3.38 -11.42 -19.93
CA PHE A 45 3.87 -10.54 -18.88
C PHE A 45 5.27 -10.91 -18.39
N LEU A 46 5.65 -12.19 -18.50
CA LEU A 46 6.92 -12.76 -18.07
C LEU A 46 7.52 -13.61 -19.20
N PRO A 47 7.97 -12.98 -20.30
CA PRO A 47 8.53 -13.71 -21.43
C PRO A 47 9.75 -14.54 -21.01
N GLY A 48 9.72 -15.83 -21.32
CA GLY A 48 10.78 -16.79 -20.97
C GLY A 48 10.60 -17.49 -19.61
N VAL A 49 9.57 -17.12 -18.82
CA VAL A 49 9.22 -17.84 -17.59
C VAL A 49 8.19 -18.91 -17.92
N ASN A 50 8.53 -20.18 -17.68
CA ASN A 50 7.57 -21.29 -17.70
C ASN A 50 7.24 -21.66 -16.25
N MET A 51 6.01 -21.39 -15.83
CA MET A 51 5.56 -21.61 -14.47
C MET A 51 5.46 -23.10 -14.12
N GLU A 52 5.04 -23.96 -15.05
CA GLU A 52 4.99 -25.41 -14.83
C GLU A 52 6.40 -25.96 -14.58
N ARG A 53 7.37 -25.55 -15.42
CA ARG A 53 8.79 -25.88 -15.24
C ARG A 53 9.34 -25.31 -13.92
N HIS A 54 8.90 -24.12 -13.52
CA HIS A 54 9.29 -23.53 -12.24
C HIS A 54 8.79 -24.39 -11.08
N TYR A 55 7.51 -24.74 -11.03
CA TYR A 55 6.94 -25.54 -9.95
C TYR A 55 7.44 -26.99 -9.91
N THR A 56 7.77 -27.58 -11.06
CA THR A 56 8.29 -28.96 -11.13
C THR A 56 9.77 -29.08 -10.79
N ASN A 57 10.59 -28.06 -11.07
CA ASN A 57 12.04 -28.11 -10.86
C ASN A 57 12.53 -27.29 -9.67
N ALA A 58 11.71 -26.41 -9.10
CA ALA A 58 12.11 -25.62 -7.94
C ALA A 58 12.17 -26.52 -6.69
N TYR A 59 13.32 -26.53 -6.04
CA TYR A 59 13.49 -27.19 -4.74
C TYR A 59 12.97 -26.32 -3.59
N PHE A 60 13.07 -24.99 -3.73
CA PHE A 60 12.48 -24.00 -2.83
C PHE A 60 11.93 -22.82 -3.63
N THR A 61 10.78 -22.29 -3.19
CA THR A 61 10.20 -21.05 -3.70
C THR A 61 10.20 -20.01 -2.58
N PHE A 62 10.84 -18.87 -2.83
CA PHE A 62 10.84 -17.74 -1.89
C PHE A 62 9.75 -16.76 -2.29
N GLY A 63 8.74 -16.65 -1.45
CA GLY A 63 7.62 -15.73 -1.62
C GLY A 63 7.61 -14.67 -0.53
N GLU A 64 7.19 -13.46 -0.90
CA GLU A 64 6.85 -12.44 0.07
C GLU A 64 5.33 -12.39 0.25
N HIS A 65 4.85 -12.42 1.49
CA HIS A 65 3.43 -12.36 1.83
C HIS A 65 3.22 -11.63 3.16
N ILE A 66 2.00 -11.17 3.44
CA ILE A 66 1.62 -10.65 4.76
C ILE A 66 1.18 -11.85 5.60
N ASP A 67 2.04 -12.28 6.51
CA ASP A 67 1.97 -13.54 7.25
C ASP A 67 0.90 -13.56 8.35
N ARG A 68 0.57 -12.40 8.93
CA ARG A 68 -0.23 -12.33 10.17
C ARG A 68 -1.55 -11.58 10.08
N LEU A 69 -1.88 -11.10 8.89
CA LEU A 69 -3.10 -10.33 8.71
C LEU A 69 -4.12 -11.09 7.84
N GLY A 70 -3.72 -11.96 6.92
CA GLY A 70 -4.64 -12.66 6.00
C GLY A 70 -5.73 -13.54 6.65
N ASN A 71 -6.73 -13.91 5.86
CA ASN A 71 -7.67 -14.96 6.27
C ASN A 71 -6.90 -16.24 6.58
N PRO A 72 -7.31 -17.03 7.59
CA PRO A 72 -6.67 -18.31 7.86
C PRO A 72 -6.83 -19.23 6.63
N MET A 73 -5.69 -19.76 6.17
CA MET A 73 -5.62 -20.71 5.06
C MET A 73 -4.99 -22.01 5.55
N THR A 74 -5.24 -23.10 4.84
CA THR A 74 -4.54 -24.36 5.11
C THR A 74 -3.07 -24.20 4.75
N GLU A 75 -2.20 -24.36 5.74
CA GLU A 75 -0.75 -24.36 5.54
C GLU A 75 -0.28 -25.82 5.38
N GLY A 76 0.40 -26.11 4.27
CA GLY A 76 1.07 -27.39 4.08
C GLY A 76 2.31 -27.50 4.97
N SER A 77 2.75 -28.73 5.26
CA SER A 77 3.99 -28.99 6.02
C SER A 77 5.24 -28.38 5.39
N ASP A 78 5.17 -28.09 4.09
CA ASP A 78 6.30 -27.63 3.28
C ASP A 78 6.39 -26.09 3.23
N LEU A 79 5.46 -25.39 3.90
CA LEU A 79 5.50 -23.93 4.03
C LEU A 79 6.30 -23.52 5.28
N ILE A 80 7.41 -22.82 5.07
CA ILE A 80 8.23 -22.28 6.17
C ILE A 80 8.02 -20.77 6.26
N LEU A 81 7.33 -20.33 7.31
CA LEU A 81 7.14 -18.92 7.62
C LEU A 81 8.36 -18.36 8.36
N VAL A 82 9.15 -17.53 7.67
CA VAL A 82 10.32 -16.85 8.26
C VAL A 82 9.91 -15.58 9.05
N GLY A 83 8.62 -15.23 9.02
CA GLY A 83 8.06 -14.06 9.69
C GLY A 83 8.40 -12.74 9.00
N SER A 84 7.78 -11.67 9.49
CA SER A 84 8.04 -10.30 9.01
C SER A 84 9.21 -9.65 9.73
N ASN A 85 10.26 -9.26 9.00
CA ASN A 85 11.39 -8.51 9.53
C ASN A 85 11.09 -6.99 9.55
N CYS A 86 10.40 -6.53 10.58
CA CYS A 86 10.23 -5.10 10.84
C CYS A 86 11.42 -4.57 11.64
N LYS A 87 12.27 -3.76 11.02
CA LYS A 87 13.23 -2.94 11.77
C LYS A 87 12.46 -1.89 12.55
N SER A 88 12.77 -1.68 13.84
CA SER A 88 12.07 -0.66 14.64
C SER A 88 12.21 0.71 13.98
N ALA A 89 11.15 1.52 14.03
CA ALA A 89 11.18 2.89 13.50
C ALA A 89 12.37 3.67 14.06
N SER A 90 12.71 3.52 15.35
CA SER A 90 13.89 4.14 15.99
C SER A 90 15.23 3.69 15.41
N SER A 91 15.38 2.42 15.05
CA SER A 91 16.59 1.89 14.39
C SER A 91 16.74 2.39 12.94
N VAL A 92 15.62 2.64 12.25
CA VAL A 92 15.58 3.14 10.87
C VAL A 92 15.66 4.65 10.77
N VAL A 93 15.07 5.39 11.71
CA VAL A 93 15.22 6.86 11.84
C VAL A 93 16.67 7.24 12.06
N ASN A 94 17.38 6.46 12.88
CA ASN A 94 18.83 6.60 13.06
C ASN A 94 19.62 6.18 11.80
N ALA A 95 19.04 5.34 10.94
CA ALA A 95 19.53 5.06 9.59
C ALA A 95 19.11 6.15 8.57
N LYS A 96 19.54 7.38 8.85
CA LYS A 96 19.90 8.45 7.89
C LYS A 96 18.82 8.89 6.89
N LEU A 97 17.77 9.56 7.37
CA LEU A 97 17.15 10.61 6.56
C LEU A 97 18.21 11.70 6.28
N SER A 98 18.49 12.06 5.02
CA SER A 98 19.51 13.06 4.70
C SER A 98 19.16 14.43 5.27
N LYS A 99 20.15 15.32 5.44
CA LYS A 99 19.91 16.69 5.98
C LYS A 99 18.81 17.43 5.22
N GLU A 100 18.76 17.28 3.90
CA GLU A 100 17.76 17.91 3.04
C GLU A 100 16.33 17.43 3.37
N TRP A 101 16.15 16.12 3.50
CA TRP A 101 14.85 15.53 3.85
C TRP A 101 14.43 15.90 5.27
N LYS A 102 15.37 15.90 6.23
CA LYS A 102 15.10 16.30 7.62
C LYS A 102 14.60 17.73 7.72
N VAL A 103 15.28 18.68 7.07
CA VAL A 103 14.86 20.10 7.07
C VAL A 103 13.43 20.28 6.56
N PHE A 104 13.01 19.49 5.57
CA PHE A 104 11.64 19.56 5.05
C PHE A 104 10.60 18.94 5.99
N VAL A 105 10.90 17.76 6.54
CA VAL A 105 9.97 16.97 7.37
C VAL A 105 9.83 17.55 8.79
N GLU A 106 10.91 18.13 9.33
CA GLU A 106 10.98 18.69 10.69
C GLU A 106 10.53 20.16 10.76
N ASP A 107 9.87 20.70 9.73
CA ASP A 107 9.34 22.07 9.75
C ASP A 107 8.38 22.27 10.94
N PRO A 108 8.71 23.17 11.90
CA PRO A 108 7.91 23.36 13.09
C PRO A 108 6.53 23.96 12.79
N LYS A 109 6.34 24.62 11.64
CA LYS A 109 5.05 25.16 11.22
C LYS A 109 4.09 24.07 10.74
N SER A 110 4.61 22.88 10.45
CA SER A 110 3.80 21.78 9.93
C SER A 110 3.19 20.93 11.02
N LYS A 111 1.90 20.63 10.85
CA LYS A 111 1.16 19.69 11.70
C LYS A 111 1.61 18.24 11.50
N GLY A 112 2.26 17.93 10.39
CA GLY A 112 2.77 16.60 10.07
C GLY A 112 3.13 16.45 8.59
N THR A 113 3.70 15.31 8.24
CA THR A 113 4.10 14.95 6.89
C THR A 113 3.17 13.90 6.31
N ILE A 114 2.61 14.22 5.14
CA ILE A 114 1.85 13.31 4.28
C ILE A 114 2.82 12.76 3.25
N TYR A 115 2.99 11.44 3.22
CA TYR A 115 3.78 10.78 2.18
C TYR A 115 2.84 10.19 1.13
N ILE A 116 3.15 10.40 -0.16
CA ILE A 116 2.36 9.91 -1.29
C ILE A 116 3.28 9.17 -2.26
N ALA A 117 3.01 7.88 -2.51
CA ALA A 117 3.78 7.10 -3.48
C ALA A 117 2.97 5.97 -4.12
N PHE A 118 3.01 5.90 -5.44
CA PHE A 118 2.24 4.92 -6.25
C PHE A 118 3.13 3.86 -6.92
N GLY A 119 4.34 3.68 -6.41
CA GLY A 119 5.33 2.78 -6.99
C GLY A 119 5.99 3.32 -8.26
N SER A 120 6.96 2.58 -8.77
CA SER A 120 7.72 2.94 -9.98
C SER A 120 7.02 2.57 -11.29
N ALA A 121 6.11 1.58 -11.24
CA ALA A 121 5.38 1.08 -12.40
C ALA A 121 4.32 2.08 -12.91
N LEU A 122 3.81 2.96 -12.04
CA LEU A 122 2.92 4.04 -12.45
C LEU A 122 3.73 5.20 -13.03
N LEU A 123 3.52 5.50 -14.31
CA LEU A 123 4.03 6.69 -14.97
C LEU A 123 2.97 7.79 -14.94
N TRP A 124 3.23 8.86 -14.18
CA TRP A 124 2.27 9.95 -14.00
C TRP A 124 1.99 10.73 -15.28
N ASP A 125 2.93 10.76 -16.23
CA ASP A 125 2.76 11.46 -17.50
C ASP A 125 1.59 10.88 -18.33
N TYR A 126 1.33 9.58 -18.20
CA TYR A 126 0.23 8.88 -18.88
C TYR A 126 -1.10 8.93 -18.13
N MET A 127 -1.12 9.47 -16.90
CA MET A 127 -2.36 9.64 -16.16
C MET A 127 -3.19 10.77 -16.78
N SER A 128 -4.52 10.60 -16.76
CA SER A 128 -5.44 11.62 -17.26
C SER A 128 -5.28 12.93 -16.49
N ASN A 129 -5.45 14.06 -17.18
CA ASN A 129 -5.33 15.38 -16.56
C ASN A 129 -6.33 15.52 -15.40
N LYS A 130 -7.55 14.99 -15.54
CA LYS A 130 -8.55 14.94 -14.47
C LYS A 130 -8.00 14.37 -13.16
N VAL A 131 -7.26 13.25 -13.23
CA VAL A 131 -6.68 12.62 -12.03
C VAL A 131 -5.53 13.46 -11.48
N LYS A 132 -4.60 13.90 -12.34
CA LYS A 132 -3.48 14.77 -11.95
C LYS A 132 -3.99 16.03 -11.25
N ASP A 133 -4.90 16.76 -11.89
CA ASP A 133 -5.47 18.00 -11.38
C ASP A 133 -6.22 17.79 -10.06
N SER A 134 -6.92 16.66 -9.91
CA SER A 134 -7.58 16.31 -8.64
C SER A 134 -6.58 16.14 -7.51
N PHE A 135 -5.45 15.46 -7.76
CA PHE A 135 -4.38 15.32 -6.78
C PHE A 135 -3.74 16.67 -6.45
N ILE A 136 -3.37 17.47 -7.46
CA ILE A 136 -2.75 18.78 -7.25
C ILE A 136 -3.67 19.73 -6.49
N ALA A 137 -4.94 19.78 -6.85
CA ALA A 137 -5.93 20.57 -6.12
C ALA A 137 -6.11 20.09 -4.68
N ALA A 138 -6.14 18.77 -4.43
CA ALA A 138 -6.27 18.22 -3.09
C ALA A 138 -5.08 18.55 -2.18
N ILE A 139 -3.85 18.32 -2.64
CA ILE A 139 -2.65 18.57 -1.85
C ILE A 139 -2.44 20.08 -1.61
N ASN A 140 -2.87 20.93 -2.53
CA ASN A 140 -2.85 22.39 -2.33
C ASN A 140 -3.85 22.87 -1.26
N LYS A 141 -4.90 22.09 -0.94
CA LYS A 141 -5.85 22.36 0.17
C LYS A 141 -5.30 21.94 1.55
N LEU A 142 -4.10 21.35 1.61
CA LEU A 142 -3.48 20.79 2.82
C LEU A 142 -2.17 21.53 3.14
N ASP A 143 -2.21 22.87 3.13
CA ASP A 143 -1.04 23.73 3.34
C ASP A 143 -0.51 23.74 4.79
N GLU A 144 -1.30 23.25 5.73
CA GLU A 144 -0.90 23.01 7.12
C GLU A 144 0.07 21.81 7.28
N TYR A 145 0.21 21.00 6.23
CA TYR A 145 1.01 19.77 6.21
C TYR A 145 2.15 19.84 5.20
N ARG A 146 3.25 19.17 5.51
CA ARG A 146 4.33 18.90 4.55
C ARG A 146 3.92 17.71 3.71
N ILE A 147 4.11 17.80 2.39
CA ILE A 147 3.69 16.75 1.46
C ILE A 147 4.89 16.31 0.66
N ILE A 148 5.26 15.04 0.78
CA ILE A 148 6.26 14.42 -0.09
C ILE A 148 5.52 13.53 -1.07
N PHE A 149 5.64 13.84 -2.36
CA PHE A 149 4.95 13.09 -3.40
C PHE A 149 5.97 12.51 -4.38
N SER A 150 6.12 11.18 -4.35
CA SER A 150 6.86 10.44 -5.35
C SER A 150 6.10 10.44 -6.69
N TRP A 151 6.68 11.13 -7.67
CA TRP A 151 6.10 11.39 -8.98
C TRP A 151 7.06 10.94 -10.08
N ASN A 152 6.76 9.80 -10.71
CA ASN A 152 7.50 9.32 -11.87
C ASN A 152 6.95 9.96 -13.15
N GLY A 153 7.51 11.11 -13.53
CA GLY A 153 7.11 11.88 -14.71
C GLY A 153 7.63 13.32 -14.66
N GLN A 154 7.08 14.18 -15.52
CA GLN A 154 7.31 15.62 -15.47
C GLN A 154 6.59 16.22 -14.27
N PHE A 155 7.33 16.95 -13.43
CA PHE A 155 6.75 17.58 -12.25
C PHE A 155 5.78 18.72 -12.64
N PRO A 156 4.63 18.82 -11.95
CA PRO A 156 3.75 19.97 -12.04
C PRO A 156 4.48 21.27 -11.70
N LYS A 157 4.31 22.31 -12.54
CA LYS A 157 5.00 23.60 -12.37
C LYS A 157 4.41 24.47 -11.25
N THR A 158 3.15 24.27 -10.90
CA THR A 158 2.43 25.11 -9.94
C THR A 158 2.18 24.32 -8.65
N VAL A 159 3.16 24.38 -7.74
CA VAL A 159 2.99 23.82 -6.39
C VAL A 159 3.41 24.78 -5.30
N LYS A 160 2.66 24.72 -4.19
CA LYS A 160 2.98 25.42 -2.96
C LYS A 160 4.29 24.88 -2.35
N SER A 161 4.96 25.72 -1.57
CA SER A 161 6.24 25.41 -0.93
C SER A 161 6.19 24.31 0.14
N ASN A 162 4.98 23.93 0.59
CA ASN A 162 4.76 22.80 1.50
C ASN A 162 4.78 21.44 0.78
N ILE A 163 4.90 21.42 -0.56
CA ILE A 163 4.90 20.20 -1.37
C ILE A 163 6.29 19.99 -1.97
N LYS A 164 6.81 18.76 -1.84
CA LYS A 164 8.06 18.31 -2.45
C LYS A 164 7.77 17.15 -3.39
N PHE A 165 7.84 17.41 -4.69
CA PHE A 165 7.87 16.35 -5.69
C PHE A 165 9.26 15.74 -5.79
N THR A 166 9.31 14.42 -5.95
CA THR A 166 10.56 13.70 -6.18
C THR A 166 10.33 12.48 -7.07
N LYS A 167 11.33 12.08 -7.86
CA LYS A 167 11.26 10.80 -8.59
C LYS A 167 11.51 9.60 -7.67
N TRP A 168 12.28 9.81 -6.61
CA TRP A 168 12.63 8.77 -5.64
C TRP A 168 12.70 9.34 -4.22
N ALA A 169 12.25 8.57 -3.24
CA ALA A 169 12.28 8.96 -1.84
C ALA A 169 12.79 7.80 -0.97
N PRO A 170 13.49 8.07 0.14
CA PRO A 170 13.85 7.04 1.10
C PRO A 170 12.61 6.62 1.92
N GLN A 171 11.71 5.87 1.29
CA GLN A 171 10.35 5.55 1.76
C GLN A 171 10.33 5.07 3.22
N MET A 172 11.07 4.01 3.55
CA MET A 172 11.09 3.47 4.91
C MET A 172 11.59 4.49 5.95
N ALA A 173 12.55 5.37 5.60
CA ALA A 173 13.04 6.40 6.50
C ALA A 173 12.03 7.55 6.69
N ILE A 174 11.29 7.91 5.65
CA ILE A 174 10.18 8.88 5.73
C ILE A 174 9.06 8.30 6.57
N LEU A 175 8.62 7.07 6.28
CA LEU A 175 7.55 6.39 7.02
C LEU A 175 7.92 6.23 8.50
N SER A 176 9.16 5.85 8.80
CA SER A 176 9.61 5.71 10.20
C SER A 176 9.74 7.04 10.94
N HIS A 177 9.68 8.19 10.25
CA HIS A 177 9.88 9.49 10.88
C HIS A 177 8.66 9.89 11.74
N PRO A 178 8.83 10.34 13.00
CA PRO A 178 7.70 10.64 13.91
C PRO A 178 6.71 11.70 13.42
N LYS A 179 7.15 12.58 12.51
CA LYS A 179 6.29 13.59 11.88
C LYS A 179 5.43 13.04 10.75
N THR A 180 5.66 11.82 10.25
CA THR A 180 4.85 11.24 9.18
C THR A 180 3.54 10.71 9.76
N ILE A 181 2.42 11.28 9.30
CA ILE A 181 1.10 11.03 9.90
C ILE A 181 0.21 10.15 9.03
N VAL A 182 0.48 10.07 7.72
CA VAL A 182 -0.29 9.23 6.81
C VAL A 182 0.52 8.90 5.56
N PHE A 183 0.32 7.69 5.05
CA PHE A 183 0.84 7.24 3.78
C PHE A 183 -0.29 6.99 2.78
N LEU A 184 -0.32 7.75 1.69
CA LEU A 184 -1.20 7.50 0.55
C LEU A 184 -0.46 6.67 -0.50
N THR A 185 -0.94 5.45 -0.74
CA THR A 185 -0.26 4.50 -1.63
C THR A 185 -1.21 3.71 -2.50
N HIS A 186 -0.68 3.18 -3.60
CA HIS A 186 -1.34 2.18 -4.43
C HIS A 186 -1.63 0.86 -3.70
N GLY A 187 -0.99 0.56 -2.57
CA GLY A 187 -1.24 -0.68 -1.82
C GLY A 187 -0.45 -1.91 -2.31
N GLY A 188 0.65 -1.69 -3.04
CA GLY A 188 1.58 -2.78 -3.36
C GLY A 188 2.15 -3.41 -2.07
N LEU A 189 2.36 -4.73 -2.11
CA LEU A 189 2.69 -5.55 -0.93
C LEU A 189 3.83 -4.96 -0.07
N LYS A 190 4.94 -4.57 -0.70
CA LYS A 190 6.11 -4.00 -0.01
C LYS A 190 5.79 -2.67 0.68
N SER A 191 5.04 -1.79 0.01
CA SER A 191 4.65 -0.50 0.57
C SER A 191 3.73 -0.66 1.78
N LEU A 192 2.81 -1.63 1.71
CA LEU A 192 1.94 -1.98 2.81
C LEU A 192 2.75 -2.48 4.01
N LYS A 193 3.68 -3.41 3.81
CA LYS A 193 4.57 -3.90 4.88
C LYS A 193 5.39 -2.80 5.55
N GLU A 194 6.03 -1.94 4.76
CA GLU A 194 6.84 -0.85 5.30
C GLU A 194 5.99 0.12 6.14
N SER A 195 4.76 0.41 5.70
CA SER A 195 3.83 1.26 6.47
C SER A 195 3.39 0.60 7.77
N LEU A 196 3.11 -0.70 7.75
CA LEU A 196 2.73 -1.46 8.94
C LEU A 196 3.88 -1.52 9.95
N CYS A 197 5.10 -1.80 9.48
CA CYS A 197 6.30 -1.80 10.32
C CYS A 197 6.61 -0.41 10.91
N ALA A 198 6.26 0.66 10.20
CA ALA A 198 6.43 2.03 10.65
C ALA A 198 5.24 2.56 11.47
N GLU A 199 4.18 1.75 11.64
CA GLU A 199 2.95 2.12 12.35
C GLU A 199 2.26 3.39 11.79
N VAL A 200 2.43 3.65 10.49
CA VAL A 200 1.83 4.81 9.83
C VAL A 200 0.48 4.43 9.24
N PRO A 201 -0.60 5.17 9.56
CA PRO A 201 -1.91 4.98 8.94
C PRO A 201 -1.88 5.08 7.41
N ILE A 202 -2.71 4.29 6.74
CA ILE A 202 -2.65 4.11 5.29
C ILE A 202 -3.94 4.57 4.63
N VAL A 203 -3.82 5.36 3.56
CA VAL A 203 -4.88 5.55 2.58
C VAL A 203 -4.47 4.83 1.31
N LEU A 204 -5.34 3.95 0.80
CA LEU A 204 -5.05 3.11 -0.34
C LEU A 204 -5.88 3.56 -1.55
N MET A 205 -5.23 3.75 -2.70
CA MET A 205 -5.91 3.92 -3.98
C MET A 205 -5.39 2.86 -4.95
N PRO A 206 -5.97 1.65 -4.94
CA PRO A 206 -5.45 0.52 -5.69
C PRO A 206 -5.57 0.72 -7.20
N LEU A 207 -4.51 0.38 -7.93
CA LEU A 207 -4.44 0.59 -9.37
C LEU A 207 -4.67 -0.71 -10.14
N LEU A 208 -3.93 -1.78 -9.82
CA LEU A 208 -3.95 -3.06 -10.53
C LEU A 208 -3.47 -4.23 -9.66
N ALA A 209 -3.63 -5.46 -10.17
CA ALA A 209 -3.16 -6.71 -9.56
C ALA A 209 -3.65 -6.89 -8.10
N GLU A 210 -2.77 -7.32 -7.21
CA GLU A 210 -3.06 -7.66 -5.81
C GLU A 210 -3.42 -6.44 -4.95
N GLN A 211 -3.20 -5.23 -5.45
CA GLN A 211 -3.45 -3.98 -4.72
C GLN A 211 -4.92 -3.83 -4.30
N VAL A 212 -5.86 -4.28 -5.14
CA VAL A 212 -7.30 -4.21 -4.83
C VAL A 212 -7.64 -5.12 -3.66
N TYR A 213 -7.06 -6.32 -3.64
CA TYR A 213 -7.17 -7.24 -2.51
C TYR A 213 -6.59 -6.61 -1.25
N ASN A 214 -5.35 -6.11 -1.31
CA ASN A 214 -4.69 -5.44 -0.18
C ASN A 214 -5.49 -4.26 0.37
N ALA A 215 -6.09 -3.44 -0.50
CA ALA A 215 -6.91 -2.30 -0.10
C ALA A 215 -8.21 -2.73 0.62
N LYS A 216 -8.96 -3.68 0.06
CA LYS A 216 -10.14 -4.25 0.73
C LYS A 216 -9.77 -4.89 2.06
N PHE A 217 -8.63 -5.55 2.08
CA PHE A 217 -8.10 -6.23 3.24
C PHE A 217 -7.75 -5.23 4.36
N CYS A 218 -7.04 -4.15 4.05
CA CYS A 218 -6.77 -3.06 5.00
C CYS A 218 -8.04 -2.39 5.52
N LEU A 219 -9.05 -2.19 4.64
CA LEU A 219 -10.33 -1.64 5.02
C LEU A 219 -11.07 -2.54 6.01
N LYS A 220 -11.10 -3.86 5.76
CA LYS A 220 -11.74 -4.85 6.63
C LYS A 220 -11.11 -4.88 8.03
N LEU A 221 -9.79 -4.73 8.12
CA LEU A 221 -9.08 -4.68 9.40
C LEU A 221 -9.15 -3.33 10.11
N GLY A 222 -9.70 -2.29 9.47
CA GLY A 222 -9.71 -0.93 10.03
C GLY A 222 -8.32 -0.28 10.12
N ILE A 223 -7.34 -0.79 9.38
CA ILE A 223 -5.94 -0.28 9.36
C ILE A 223 -5.69 0.71 8.22
N GLY A 224 -6.69 0.96 7.37
CA GLY A 224 -6.60 1.98 6.33
C GLY A 224 -7.93 2.34 5.69
N LEU A 225 -7.94 3.48 5.00
CA LEU A 225 -9.08 3.94 4.20
C LEU A 225 -8.80 3.69 2.72
N VAL A 226 -9.85 3.59 1.90
CA VAL A 226 -9.72 3.32 0.46
C VAL A 226 -10.33 4.46 -0.35
N LEU A 227 -9.58 4.96 -1.33
CA LEU A 227 -10.04 5.90 -2.34
C LEU A 227 -10.49 5.14 -3.59
N ASN A 228 -11.68 5.47 -4.08
CA ASN A 228 -12.18 4.97 -5.35
C ASN A 228 -11.55 5.75 -6.52
N LYS A 229 -10.68 5.10 -7.29
CA LYS A 229 -10.01 5.73 -8.45
C LYS A 229 -10.97 6.19 -9.56
N TYR A 230 -12.18 5.63 -9.64
CA TYR A 230 -13.15 5.96 -10.68
C TYR A 230 -13.96 7.22 -10.38
N GLU A 231 -14.09 7.57 -9.10
CA GLU A 231 -14.89 8.71 -8.62
C GLU A 231 -14.02 9.88 -8.15
N LEU A 232 -12.71 9.73 -8.29
CA LEU A 232 -11.69 10.57 -7.67
C LEU A 232 -11.86 12.06 -8.03
N ASN A 233 -11.92 12.87 -6.98
CA ASN A 233 -11.86 14.32 -7.07
C ASN A 233 -11.09 14.92 -5.88
N SER A 234 -10.79 16.22 -5.97
CA SER A 234 -9.96 16.90 -4.97
C SER A 234 -10.56 16.92 -3.56
N GLU A 235 -11.88 17.02 -3.45
CA GLU A 235 -12.63 17.04 -2.20
C GLU A 235 -12.50 15.69 -1.48
N GLN A 236 -12.70 14.60 -2.23
CA GLN A 236 -12.63 13.24 -1.70
C GLN A 236 -11.22 12.90 -1.21
N ILE A 237 -10.18 13.24 -1.97
CA ILE A 237 -8.79 13.00 -1.57
C ILE A 237 -8.49 13.75 -0.27
N ALA A 238 -8.76 15.05 -0.23
CA ALA A 238 -8.46 15.89 0.93
C ALA A 238 -9.25 15.45 2.17
N THR A 239 -10.55 15.15 2.00
CA THR A 239 -11.42 14.71 3.10
C THR A 239 -11.01 13.34 3.63
N THR A 240 -10.63 12.41 2.74
CA THR A 240 -10.19 11.07 3.16
C THR A 240 -8.87 11.15 3.93
N LEU A 241 -7.92 11.97 3.47
CA LEU A 241 -6.68 12.21 4.22
C LEU A 241 -6.97 12.80 5.61
N ARG A 242 -7.84 13.82 5.68
CA ARG A 242 -8.26 14.46 6.95
C ARG A 242 -9.07 13.55 7.88
N LYS A 243 -9.58 12.40 7.44
CA LYS A 243 -10.25 11.43 8.33
C LYS A 243 -9.26 10.59 9.14
N VAL A 244 -7.99 10.59 8.76
CA VAL A 244 -6.95 9.75 9.37
C VAL A 244 -6.32 10.41 10.59
N PHE A 245 -6.32 11.75 10.66
CA PHE A 245 -5.68 12.56 11.70
C PHE A 245 -6.60 13.72 12.13
#